data_AF-A0A7C3SII1-F1
#
_entry.id   AF-A0A7C3SII1-F1
#
_cell.length_a   1.000
_cell.length_b   1.000
_cell.length_c   1.000
_cell.angle_alpha   90.00
_cell.angle_beta   90.00
_cell.angle_gamma   90.00
#
_symmetry.space_group_name_H-M   'P 1'
#
loop_
_entity.id
_entity.type
_entity.pdbx_description
1 polymer ?
#
loop_
_entity_poly.entity_id
_entity_poly.type
_entity_poly.pdbx_seq_one_letter_code
_entity_poly.pdbx_strand_id
1 'polypeptide(L)'
;MKSGLTRRKFLSRGAAVVGLAATTVGKPWLARPWIVPSHVLGADAPSNQVTIGAIGVGGRGSGLVNEAAAQPNTKIVAVCDVFRDRRERM
;
A
#
# COMPACT_ATOMS: atom_id res chain seq x y z
N MET A 1 21.89 1.71 20.30
CA MET A 1 21.41 0.79 19.24
C MET A 1 20.41 1.53 18.36
N LYS A 2 20.82 2.02 17.17
CA LYS A 2 19.92 2.64 16.17
C LYS A 2 20.03 1.80 14.91
N SER A 3 18.93 1.18 14.48
CA SER A 3 18.87 0.24 13.36
C SER A 3 19.32 0.92 12.05
N GLY A 4 20.42 0.43 11.47
CA GLY A 4 21.11 1.03 10.32
C GLY A 4 20.50 0.75 8.94
N LEU A 5 19.17 0.55 8.87
CA LEU A 5 18.46 0.28 7.62
C LEU A 5 17.72 1.54 7.14
N THR A 6 18.41 2.36 6.35
CA THR A 6 17.79 3.52 5.70
C THR A 6 17.01 3.07 4.47
N ARG A 7 15.96 3.80 4.07
CA ARG A 7 15.14 3.51 2.86
C ARG A 7 16.00 3.24 1.62
N ARG A 8 17.10 3.99 1.47
CA ARG A 8 18.09 3.83 0.40
C ARG A 8 18.80 2.47 0.45
N LYS A 9 19.19 2.00 1.65
CA LYS A 9 19.79 0.67 1.83
C LYS A 9 18.78 -0.46 1.61
N PHE A 10 17.50 -0.25 1.93
CA PHE A 10 16.44 -1.23 1.65
C PHE A 10 16.17 -1.35 0.15
N LEU A 11 16.00 -0.22 -0.56
CA LEU A 11 15.82 -0.20 -2.02
C LEU A 11 17.04 -0.77 -2.77
N SER A 12 18.25 -0.41 -2.32
CA SER A 12 19.50 -0.93 -2.90
C SER A 12 19.71 -2.43 -2.64
N ARG A 13 19.15 -2.99 -1.56
CA ARG A 13 19.19 -4.43 -1.28
C ARG A 13 18.06 -5.19 -2.00
N GLY A 14 16.88 -4.59 -2.14
CA GLY A 14 15.78 -5.16 -2.93
C GLY A 14 16.12 -5.29 -4.42
N ALA A 15 16.85 -4.33 -4.97
CA ALA A 15 17.35 -4.40 -6.35
C ALA A 15 18.44 -5.48 -6.56
N ALA A 16 19.12 -5.91 -5.49
CA ALA A 16 20.24 -6.84 -5.55
C ALA A 16 19.86 -8.32 -5.32
N VAL A 17 18.62 -8.64 -4.90
CA VAL A 17 18.22 -10.02 -4.53
C VAL A 17 17.30 -10.69 -5.56
N VAL A 18 16.93 -10.02 -6.66
CA VAL A 18 16.17 -10.66 -7.77
C VAL A 18 17.08 -11.29 -8.84
N GLY A 19 18.40 -11.37 -8.59
CA GLY A 19 19.37 -11.83 -9.57
C GLY A 19 20.37 -12.86 -9.04
N LEU A 20 19.92 -13.97 -8.45
CA LEU A 20 20.78 -15.15 -8.30
C LEU A 20 20.83 -15.94 -9.64
N ALA A 21 21.40 -15.32 -10.65
CA ALA A 21 22.00 -15.99 -11.82
C ALA A 21 22.88 -14.98 -12.57
N ALA A 22 23.91 -14.48 -11.90
CA ALA A 22 25.03 -13.85 -12.57
C ALA A 22 25.85 -14.92 -13.29
N THR A 23 25.59 -15.15 -14.58
CA THR A 23 26.63 -15.55 -15.52
C THR A 23 26.48 -14.73 -16.80
N THR A 24 27.18 -13.60 -16.84
CA THR A 24 28.17 -13.23 -17.86
C THR A 24 28.22 -11.72 -18.05
N VAL A 25 29.46 -11.25 -18.03
CA VAL A 25 29.90 -9.87 -18.20
C VAL A 25 29.56 -9.43 -19.62
N GLY A 26 28.69 -8.43 -19.78
CA GLY A 26 28.45 -7.80 -21.08
C GLY A 26 26.98 -7.50 -21.36
N LYS A 27 26.66 -6.20 -21.38
CA LYS A 27 25.39 -5.55 -21.75
C LYS A 27 24.46 -5.19 -20.58
N PRO A 28 24.55 -3.95 -20.05
CA PRO A 28 23.70 -3.48 -18.94
C PRO A 28 22.20 -3.40 -19.26
N TRP A 29 21.79 -3.58 -20.52
CA TRP A 29 20.38 -3.62 -20.92
C TRP A 29 19.63 -4.89 -20.51
N LEU A 30 20.36 -5.96 -20.14
CA LEU A 30 19.82 -7.29 -19.75
C LEU A 30 19.73 -7.42 -18.23
N ALA A 31 20.33 -6.48 -17.49
CA ALA A 31 20.22 -6.36 -16.03
C ALA A 31 18.92 -5.65 -15.59
N ARG A 32 17.96 -5.45 -16.51
CA ARG A 32 16.63 -4.97 -16.15
C ARG A 32 15.86 -6.13 -15.52
N PRO A 33 15.28 -5.97 -14.32
CA PRO A 33 14.38 -6.97 -13.78
C PRO A 33 13.15 -7.03 -14.69
N TRP A 34 13.10 -8.03 -15.58
CA TRP A 34 12.00 -8.22 -16.53
C TRP A 34 10.70 -8.64 -15.82
N ILE A 35 10.82 -9.22 -14.63
CA ILE A 35 9.72 -9.64 -13.79
C ILE A 35 9.85 -8.87 -12.48
N VAL A 36 9.13 -7.75 -12.38
CA VAL A 36 8.97 -6.99 -11.13
C VAL A 36 7.54 -7.17 -10.62
N PRO A 37 7.33 -7.30 -9.30
CA PRO A 37 5.99 -7.28 -8.74
C PRO A 37 5.22 -6.01 -9.14
N SER A 38 3.92 -6.14 -9.41
CA SER A 38 3.04 -5.04 -9.85
C SER A 38 3.02 -3.84 -8.89
N HIS A 39 3.25 -4.07 -7.59
CA HIS A 39 3.35 -3.01 -6.60
C HIS A 39 4.54 -2.06 -6.85
N VAL A 40 5.62 -2.52 -7.49
CA VAL A 40 6.79 -1.69 -7.86
C VAL A 40 6.41 -0.72 -8.99
N LEU A 41 5.50 -1.15 -9.86
CA LEU A 41 4.93 -0.33 -10.93
C LEU A 41 3.73 0.50 -10.46
N GLY A 42 3.40 0.46 -9.16
CA GLY A 42 2.36 1.29 -8.57
C GLY A 42 0.93 0.79 -8.77
N ALA A 43 0.73 -0.51 -9.01
CA ALA A 43 -0.62 -1.09 -9.16
C ALA A 43 -1.55 -0.73 -7.97
N ASP A 44 -1.03 -0.79 -6.74
CA ASP A 44 -1.75 -0.41 -5.51
C ASP A 44 -1.14 0.85 -4.86
N ALA A 45 -0.62 1.79 -5.66
CA ALA A 45 -0.01 2.99 -5.12
C ALA A 45 -1.01 3.81 -4.28
N PRO A 46 -0.61 4.34 -3.11
CA PRO A 46 -1.49 5.20 -2.30
C PRO A 46 -2.05 6.42 -3.04
N SER A 47 -1.32 6.94 -4.04
CA SER A 47 -1.77 8.03 -4.90
C SER A 47 -2.98 7.69 -5.77
N ASN A 48 -3.20 6.39 -6.02
CA ASN A 48 -4.34 5.91 -6.78
C ASN A 48 -5.55 5.65 -5.88
N GLN A 49 -5.40 5.75 -4.55
CA GLN A 49 -6.46 5.47 -3.58
C GLN A 49 -7.11 6.76 -3.04
N VAL A 50 -8.43 6.76 -2.96
CA VAL A 50 -9.20 7.80 -2.27
C VAL A 50 -9.31 7.43 -0.79
N THR A 51 -8.67 8.24 0.07
CA THR A 51 -8.76 8.08 1.52
C THR A 51 -9.99 8.77 2.09
N ILE A 52 -10.78 8.06 2.88
CA ILE A 52 -12.08 8.52 3.37
C ILE A 52 -12.09 8.49 4.90
N GLY A 53 -12.55 9.59 5.50
CA GLY A 53 -12.92 9.66 6.92
C GLY A 53 -14.42 9.80 7.06
N ALA A 54 -15.03 9.02 7.97
CA ALA A 54 -16.47 9.05 8.20
C ALA A 54 -16.81 9.67 9.57
N ILE A 55 -17.79 10.58 9.60
CA ILE A 55 -18.32 11.20 10.83
C ILE A 55 -19.80 10.84 10.93
N GLY A 56 -20.19 10.19 12.03
CA GLY A 56 -21.51 9.62 12.25
C GLY A 56 -21.69 8.32 11.48
N VAL A 57 -21.52 7.18 12.16
CA VAL A 57 -21.63 5.82 11.59
C VAL A 57 -22.84 5.08 12.17
N GLY A 58 -23.95 5.80 12.33
CA GLY A 58 -25.28 5.24 12.61
C GLY A 58 -25.94 4.65 11.34
N GLY A 59 -27.24 4.36 11.38
CA GLY A 59 -27.96 3.58 10.36
C GLY A 59 -27.58 3.83 8.89
N ARG A 60 -27.71 5.07 8.39
CA ARG A 60 -27.29 5.39 7.01
C ARG A 60 -25.78 5.51 6.86
N GLY A 61 -25.10 6.08 7.86
CA GLY A 61 -23.65 6.29 7.83
C GLY A 61 -22.87 4.98 7.71
N SER A 62 -23.27 3.95 8.43
CA SER A 62 -22.65 2.63 8.33
C SER A 62 -22.84 2.00 6.95
N GLY A 63 -24.02 2.17 6.34
CA GLY A 63 -24.28 1.73 4.97
C GLY A 63 -23.36 2.41 3.97
N LEU A 64 -23.22 3.74 4.06
CA LEU A 64 -22.33 4.52 3.18
C LEU A 64 -20.86 4.14 3.36
N VAL A 65 -20.40 3.91 4.58
CA VAL A 65 -19.02 3.47 4.83
C VAL A 65 -18.75 2.10 4.22
N ASN A 66 -19.70 1.16 4.33
CA ASN A 66 -19.57 -0.16 3.72
C ASN A 66 -19.62 -0.11 2.19
N GLU A 67 -20.55 0.67 1.62
CA GLU A 67 -20.64 0.92 0.18
C GLU A 67 -19.34 1.55 -0.36
N ALA A 68 -18.78 2.52 0.38
CA ALA A 68 -17.51 3.15 0.05
C ALA A 68 -16.37 2.14 0.13
N ALA A 69 -16.25 1.38 1.22
CA ALA A 69 -15.20 0.37 1.39
C ALA A 69 -15.22 -0.75 0.34
N ALA A 70 -16.39 -1.01 -0.27
CA ALA A 70 -16.53 -1.95 -1.38
C ALA A 70 -16.06 -1.39 -2.73
N GLN A 71 -15.89 -0.07 -2.86
CA GLN A 71 -15.42 0.54 -4.11
C GLN A 71 -13.92 0.27 -4.32
N PRO A 72 -13.52 -0.07 -5.56
CA PRO A 72 -12.11 -0.23 -5.88
C PRO A 72 -11.37 1.09 -5.63
N ASN A 73 -10.13 0.99 -5.15
CA ASN A 73 -9.26 2.14 -4.89
C ASN A 73 -9.77 3.10 -3.80
N THR A 74 -10.61 2.65 -2.87
CA THR A 74 -10.96 3.44 -1.69
C THR A 74 -10.34 2.86 -0.43
N LYS A 75 -10.13 3.71 0.56
CA LYS A 75 -9.63 3.29 1.86
C LYS A 75 -10.25 4.13 2.97
N ILE A 76 -11.03 3.48 3.83
CA ILE A 76 -11.50 4.09 5.07
C ILE A 76 -10.32 4.18 6.03
N VAL A 77 -9.95 5.39 6.46
CA VAL A 77 -8.78 5.62 7.33
C VAL A 77 -9.16 6.12 8.72
N ALA A 78 -10.38 6.62 8.89
CA ALA A 78 -10.86 7.11 10.18
C ALA A 78 -12.38 7.03 10.28
N VAL A 79 -12.87 6.81 11.50
CA VAL A 79 -14.28 6.87 11.85
C VAL A 79 -14.45 7.68 13.14
N CYS A 80 -15.52 8.45 13.22
CA CYS A 80 -15.91 9.25 14.37
C CYS A 80 -17.40 9.05 14.64
N ASP A 81 -17.77 8.77 15.89
CA ASP A 81 -19.15 8.76 16.35
C ASP A 81 -19.20 9.22 17.82
N VAL A 82 -20.31 9.84 18.22
CA VAL A 82 -20.56 10.24 19.62
C VAL A 82 -20.80 9.00 20.48
N PHE A 83 -21.39 7.96 19.89
CA PHE A 83 -21.63 6.68 20.54
C PHE A 83 -20.43 5.76 20.35
N ARG A 84 -19.73 5.46 21.45
CA ARG A 84 -18.52 4.63 21.46
C ARG A 84 -18.75 3.26 20.80
N ASP A 85 -19.86 2.61 21.12
CA ASP A 85 -20.23 1.29 20.59
C ASP A 85 -20.37 1.30 19.06
N ARG A 86 -20.90 2.40 18.49
CA ARG A 86 -21.03 2.55 17.03
C ARG A 86 -19.68 2.73 16.36
N ARG A 87 -18.81 3.56 16.95
CA ARG A 87 -17.44 3.77 16.46
C ARG A 87 -16.60 2.49 16.56
N GLU A 88 -16.71 1.72 17.64
CA GLU A 88 -15.91 0.51 17.87
C GLU A 88 -16.36 -0.71 17.05
N ARG A 89 -17.62 -0.74 16.61
CA ARG A 89 -18.14 -1.77 15.69
C ARG A 89 -17.66 -1.57 14.24
N MET A 90 -17.18 -0.37 13.92
CA MET A 90 -16.72 0.01 12.57
C MET A 90 -15.27 -0.37 12.36
#